data_AF-A0A0K0G6Y8-F1
#
_entry.id   AF-A0A0K0G6Y8-F1
#
_cell.length_a   1.000
_cell.length_b   1.000
_cell.length_c   1.000
_cell.angle_alpha   90.00
_cell.angle_beta   90.00
_cell.angle_gamma   90.00
#
_symmetry.space_group_name_H-M   'P 1'
#
loop_
_entity.id
_entity.type
_entity.pdbx_description
1 polymer ?
#
loop_
_entity_poly.entity_id
_entity_poly.type
_entity_poly.pdbx_seq_one_letter_code
_entity_poly.pdbx_strand_id
1 'polypeptide(L)' 'MTKKELEAKLAELKSDYVRIQSDLDKLEYVKGRVSSAQNQLARLEDEIAEVNRQLDEMD' A
#
# COMPACT_ATOMS: atom_id res chain seq x y z
N MET A 1 -2.31 15.45 -11.61
CA MET A 1 -2.96 15.40 -10.28
C MET A 1 -2.54 16.64 -9.51
N THR A 2 -3.41 17.15 -8.66
CA THR A 2 -3.06 18.18 -7.66
C THR A 2 -2.44 17.52 -6.43
N LYS A 3 -1.70 18.29 -5.62
CA LYS A 3 -1.14 17.81 -4.35
C LYS A 3 -2.21 17.14 -3.48
N LYS A 4 -3.40 17.73 -3.39
CA LYS A 4 -4.54 17.19 -2.64
C LYS A 4 -5.05 15.84 -3.16
N GLU A 5 -5.04 15.64 -4.49
CA GLU A 5 -5.42 14.35 -5.10
C GLU A 5 -4.37 13.27 -4.79
N LEU A 6 -3.08 13.63 -4.82
CA LEU A 6 -2.00 12.72 -4.45
C LEU A 6 -2.04 12.34 -2.97
N GLU A 7 -2.31 13.29 -2.07
CA GLU A 7 -2.49 13.03 -0.63
C GLU A 7 -3.69 12.11 -0.37
N ALA A 8 -4.80 12.33 -1.08
CA ALA A 8 -5.98 11.46 -0.98
C ALA A 8 -5.67 10.03 -1.48
N LYS A 9 -4.98 9.92 -2.62
CA LYS A 9 -4.53 8.63 -3.15
C LYS A 9 -3.56 7.92 -2.19
N LEU A 10 -2.64 8.66 -1.60
CA LEU A 10 -1.68 8.12 -0.62
C LEU A 10 -2.41 7.57 0.61
N ALA A 11 -3.44 8.27 1.09
CA ALA A 11 -4.24 7.81 2.22
C ALA A 11 -4.99 6.50 1.90
N GLU A 12 -5.55 6.39 0.70
CA GLU A 12 -6.21 5.17 0.21
C GLU A 12 -5.23 4.00 0.13
N LEU A 13 -4.08 4.20 -0.53
CA LEU A 13 -3.03 3.18 -0.67
C LEU A 13 -2.54 2.67 0.70
N LYS A 14 -2.33 3.58 1.67
CA LYS A 14 -1.93 3.22 3.04
C LYS A 14 -3.03 2.45 3.77
N SER A 15 -4.29 2.81 3.57
CA SER A 15 -5.43 2.09 4.16
C SER A 15 -5.51 0.65 3.62
N ASP A 16 -5.33 0.47 2.30
CA ASP A 16 -5.31 -0.86 1.69
C ASP A 16 -4.11 -1.68 2.15
N TYR A 17 -2.93 -1.06 2.29
CA TYR A 17 -1.74 -1.72 2.81
C TYR A 17 -2.00 -2.32 4.20
N VAL A 18 -2.54 -1.53 5.13
CA VAL A 18 -2.87 -1.99 6.49
C VAL A 18 -3.89 -3.13 6.48
N ARG A 19 -4.90 -3.05 5.62
CA ARG A 19 -5.92 -4.10 5.49
C ARG A 19 -5.32 -5.41 5.00
N ILE A 20 -4.52 -5.38 3.94
CA ILE A 20 -3.88 -6.57 3.37
C ILE A 20 -2.87 -7.17 4.35
N GLN A 21 -2.12 -6.32 5.06
CA GLN A 21 -1.21 -6.79 6.11
C GLN A 21 -1.97 -7.52 7.23
N SER A 22 -3.11 -6.97 7.68
CA SER A 22 -3.94 -7.63 8.68
C SER A 22 -4.47 -8.99 8.22
N ASP A 23 -4.80 -9.13 6.95
CA ASP A 23 -5.25 -10.40 6.37
C ASP A 23 -4.09 -11.37 6.15
N LEU A 24 -2.90 -10.87 5.83
CA LEU A 24 -1.67 -11.66 5.76
C LEU A 24 -1.33 -12.29 7.11
N ASP A 25 -1.38 -11.52 8.20
CA ASP A 25 -1.11 -12.02 9.56
C ASP A 25 -2.05 -13.19 9.93
N LYS A 26 -3.34 -13.07 9.54
CA LYS A 26 -4.32 -14.15 9.74
C LYS A 26 -4.01 -15.37 8.88
N LEU A 27 -3.60 -15.17 7.62
CA LEU A 27 -3.25 -16.25 6.70
C LEU A 27 -2.01 -17.01 7.17
N GLU A 28 -1.00 -16.30 7.68
CA GLU A 28 0.19 -16.91 8.29
C GLU A 28 -0.19 -17.75 9.51
N TYR A 29 -1.08 -17.23 10.37
CA TYR A 29 -1.56 -17.95 11.55
C TYR A 29 -2.23 -19.29 11.20
N VAL A 30 -3.02 -19.34 10.12
CA VAL A 30 -3.66 -20.58 9.66
C VAL A 30 -2.79 -21.43 8.72
N LYS A 31 -1.50 -21.10 8.55
CA LYS A 31 -0.57 -21.73 7.59
C LYS A 31 -1.11 -21.76 6.15
N GLY A 32 -1.86 -20.73 5.78
CA GLY A 32 -2.40 -20.52 4.44
C GLY A 32 -1.32 -20.08 3.45
N ARG A 33 -1.69 -20.00 2.16
CA ARG A 33 -0.78 -19.47 1.12
C ARG A 33 -0.75 -17.95 1.17
N VAL A 34 0.42 -17.41 1.48
CA VAL A 34 0.65 -15.97 1.69
C VAL A 34 1.20 -15.23 0.48
N SER A 35 1.70 -15.95 -0.52
CA SER A 35 2.41 -15.39 -1.67
C SER A 35 1.61 -14.36 -2.45
N SER A 36 0.28 -14.49 -2.53
CA SER A 36 -0.57 -13.52 -3.22
C SER A 36 -0.67 -12.20 -2.47
N ALA A 37 -0.85 -12.24 -1.14
CA ALA A 37 -0.95 -11.05 -0.30
C ALA A 37 0.40 -10.32 -0.22
N GLN A 38 1.51 -11.06 -0.10
CA GLN A 38 2.86 -10.49 -0.14
C GLN A 38 3.15 -9.76 -1.46
N ASN A 39 2.77 -10.36 -2.61
CA ASN A 39 2.92 -9.70 -3.91
C ASN A 39 2.03 -8.45 -4.05
N GLN A 40 0.88 -8.41 -3.38
CA GLN A 40 0.03 -7.22 -3.36
C GLN A 40 0.63 -6.12 -2.47
N LEU A 41 1.18 -6.46 -1.31
CA LEU A 41 1.87 -5.50 -0.45
C LEU A 41 3.07 -4.88 -1.14
N ALA A 42 3.91 -5.68 -1.81
CA ALA A 42 5.06 -5.16 -2.55
C ALA A 42 4.65 -4.15 -3.64
N ARG A 43 3.56 -4.42 -4.38
CA ARG A 43 3.02 -3.46 -5.36
C ARG A 43 2.51 -2.18 -4.71
N LEU A 44 1.82 -2.29 -3.58
CA LEU A 44 1.36 -1.12 -2.84
C LEU A 44 2.54 -0.28 -2.31
N GLU A 45 3.62 -0.91 -1.87
CA GLU A 45 4.85 -0.22 -1.44
C GLU A 45 5.46 0.60 -2.58
N ASP A 46 5.56 0.00 -3.78
CA ASP A 46 6.06 0.69 -4.98
C ASP A 46 5.16 1.89 -5.34
N GLU A 47 3.83 1.72 -5.31
CA GLU A 47 2.88 2.80 -5.60
C GLU A 47 2.91 3.91 -4.56
N ILE A 48 3.01 3.58 -3.27
CA ILE A 48 3.16 4.56 -2.18
C ILE A 48 4.46 5.36 -2.35
N ALA A 49 5.57 4.68 -2.67
CA ALA A 49 6.86 5.33 -2.89
C ALA A 49 6.83 6.26 -4.11
N GLU A 50 6.12 5.89 -5.17
CA GLU A 50 5.91 6.75 -6.33
C GLU A 50 5.07 7.99 -5.98
N VAL A 51 3.96 7.83 -5.26
CA VAL A 51 3.11 8.95 -4.86
C VAL A 51 3.84 9.91 -3.91
N ASN A 52 4.64 9.39 -2.97
CA ASN A 52 5.47 10.24 -2.11
C ASN A 52 6.50 11.03 -2.92
N ARG A 53 7.18 10.42 -3.91
CA ARG A 53 8.11 11.14 -4.79
C ARG A 53 7.42 12.27 -5.55
N GLN A 54 6.23 12.02 -6.08
CA GLN A 54 5.44 13.04 -6.77
C GLN A 54 5.00 14.17 -5.82
N LEU A 55 4.72 13.87 -4.55
CA LEU A 55 4.41 14.88 -3.54
C LEU A 55 5.64 15.72 -3.17
N ASP A 56 6.80 15.09 -3.01
CA ASP A 56 8.06 15.76 -2.70
C ASP A 56 8.52 16.69 -3.85
N GLU A 57 8.28 16.30 -5.11
CA GLU A 57 8.55 17.15 -6.28
C GLU A 57 7.62 18.38 -6.39
N MET A 58 6.50 18.37 -5.64
CA MET A 58 5.50 19.44 -5.62
C MET A 58 5.64 20.39 -4.42
N ASP A 59 6.54 20.11 -3.47
CA ASP A 59 6.90 20.99 -2.34
C ASP A 59 8.04 21.96 -2.67
#